data_AF-A0A968L2J8-F1
#
_entry.id   AF-A0A968L2J8-F1
#
_cell.length_a   1.000
_cell.length_b   1.000
_cell.length_c   1.000
_cell.angle_alpha   90.00
_cell.angle_beta   90.00
_cell.angle_gamma   90.00
#
_symmetry.space_group_name_H-M   'P 1'
#
loop_
_entity.id
_entity.type
_entity.pdbx_description
1 polymer ?
#
loop_
_entity_poly.entity_id
_entity_poly.type
_entity_poly.pdbx_seq_one_letter_code
_entity_poly.pdbx_strand_id
1 'polypeptide(L)'
;MPSLLRQIGLVLAVVQLVLAIWAGRRSSTRGLVVPLALTGIALFVVVVLPDAVRVIQNLIGLGGESAGGIITALLLAVALSYVLVFYVLAKVERQTQRLRRLIVALSAAQLESAGTPSDGGIMVIIPAYNEEQSLPAVLSAIPERVEGLPVRVLVVNDASRDGTRRVALAGGAHVVSHPVNGGGGSALQSGYLVAQQAGVSIVVTMDADGQHDPAEIERLVAPIVRDEADFVVGSRRLGLYEPEAGASGVARNVGLTVYTALVNLLGGTRMTDVSNGFRAIRASGLTSIVFTEDQFHNPELLMGAARAGLRIAEVPVTIRRRTAGTSKKGSTLRYGVGFLRVVLRSWLR
;
A
#
# COMPACT_ATOMS: atom_id res chain seq x y z
N MET A 1 -25.60 7.38 51.21
CA MET A 1 -25.32 6.15 50.44
C MET A 1 -24.99 6.53 49.01
N PRO A 2 -24.03 5.88 48.34
CA PRO A 2 -23.77 6.14 46.92
C PRO A 2 -25.03 5.84 46.12
N SER A 3 -25.32 6.66 45.09
CA SER A 3 -26.46 6.41 44.22
C SER A 3 -26.33 5.06 43.52
N LEU A 4 -27.45 4.41 43.22
CA LEU A 4 -27.49 3.13 42.49
C LEU A 4 -26.62 3.16 41.22
N LEU A 5 -26.63 4.30 40.51
CA LEU A 5 -25.79 4.53 39.33
C LEU A 5 -24.28 4.45 39.61
N ARG A 6 -23.81 4.97 40.75
CA ARG A 6 -22.40 4.85 41.15
C ARG A 6 -22.02 3.42 41.49
N GLN A 7 -22.91 2.69 42.16
CA GLN A 7 -22.68 1.27 42.48
C GLN A 7 -22.59 0.43 41.20
N ILE A 8 -23.52 0.63 40.25
CA ILE A 8 -23.49 -0.02 38.94
C ILE A 8 -22.19 0.34 38.18
N GLY A 9 -21.82 1.62 38.14
CA GLY A 9 -20.60 2.07 37.49
C GLY A 9 -19.33 1.45 38.07
N LEU A 10 -19.24 1.33 39.39
CA LEU A 10 -18.11 0.68 40.06
C LEU A 10 -18.02 -0.82 39.71
N VAL A 11 -19.16 -1.52 39.73
CA VAL A 11 -19.21 -2.94 39.33
C VAL A 11 -18.74 -3.10 37.89
N LEU A 12 -19.24 -2.27 36.96
CA LEU A 12 -18.83 -2.29 35.56
C LEU A 12 -17.33 -2.01 35.39
N ALA A 13 -16.77 -1.04 36.13
CA ALA A 13 -15.35 -0.73 36.09
C ALA A 13 -14.49 -1.90 36.56
N VAL A 14 -14.86 -2.53 37.69
CA VAL A 14 -14.17 -3.72 38.22
C VAL A 14 -14.27 -4.88 37.23
N VAL A 15 -15.44 -5.13 36.66
CA VAL A 15 -15.64 -6.18 35.64
C VAL A 15 -14.73 -5.93 34.44
N GLN A 16 -14.65 -4.69 33.93
CA GLN A 16 -13.76 -4.36 32.80
C GLN A 16 -12.29 -4.59 33.14
N LEU A 17 -11.84 -4.25 34.34
CA LEU A 17 -10.45 -4.49 34.78
C LEU A 17 -10.14 -5.98 34.94
N VAL A 18 -11.09 -6.76 35.48
CA VAL A 18 -10.96 -8.23 35.56
C VAL A 18 -10.90 -8.83 34.16
N LEU A 19 -11.74 -8.38 33.22
CA LEU A 19 -11.70 -8.79 31.83
C LEU A 19 -10.38 -8.41 31.16
N ALA A 20 -9.80 -7.25 31.48
CA ALA A 20 -8.49 -6.85 30.98
C ALA A 20 -7.37 -7.80 31.45
N ILE A 21 -7.36 -8.17 32.74
CA ILE A 21 -6.41 -9.14 33.30
C ILE A 21 -6.60 -10.52 32.65
N TRP A 22 -7.84 -10.97 32.53
CA TRP A 22 -8.19 -12.23 31.86
C TRP A 22 -7.72 -12.24 30.40
N ALA A 23 -7.94 -11.14 29.67
CA ALA A 23 -7.53 -10.98 28.28
C ALA A 23 -6.00 -11.03 28.13
N GLY A 24 -5.23 -10.58 29.13
CA GLY A 24 -3.78 -10.63 29.10
C GLY A 24 -3.21 -12.06 29.14
N ARG A 25 -3.95 -13.00 29.73
CA ARG A 25 -3.53 -14.40 29.88
C ARG A 25 -3.66 -15.22 28.59
N ARG A 26 -4.44 -14.77 27.60
CA ARG A 26 -4.67 -15.51 26.34
C ARG A 26 -4.10 -14.76 25.14
N SER A 27 -3.30 -15.44 24.32
CA SER A 27 -2.68 -14.85 23.13
C SER A 27 -3.70 -14.21 22.17
N SER A 28 -4.85 -14.87 21.96
CA SER A 28 -5.91 -14.40 21.05
C SER A 28 -6.62 -13.13 21.53
N THR A 29 -6.68 -12.87 22.84
CA THR A 29 -7.41 -11.72 23.41
C THR A 29 -6.51 -10.66 24.04
N ARG A 30 -5.18 -10.86 24.05
CA ARG A 30 -4.19 -9.85 24.48
C ARG A 30 -4.44 -8.48 23.87
N GLY A 31 -5.04 -8.46 22.68
CA GLY A 31 -5.34 -7.21 22.03
C GLY A 31 -6.40 -6.33 22.67
N LEU A 32 -7.20 -6.89 23.57
CA LEU A 32 -8.28 -6.22 24.30
C LEU A 32 -7.84 -5.64 25.65
N VAL A 33 -6.63 -5.97 26.12
CA VAL A 33 -6.14 -5.55 27.44
C VAL A 33 -6.14 -4.04 27.60
N VAL A 34 -5.53 -3.33 26.64
CA VAL A 34 -5.43 -1.87 26.66
C VAL A 34 -6.80 -1.19 26.61
N PRO A 35 -7.72 -1.52 25.66
CA PRO A 35 -9.05 -0.91 25.66
C PRO A 35 -9.81 -1.13 26.96
N LEU A 36 -9.87 -2.37 27.44
CA LEU A 36 -10.62 -2.73 28.65
C LEU A 36 -10.04 -2.07 29.90
N ALA A 37 -8.71 -1.97 30.00
CA ALA A 37 -8.06 -1.28 31.10
C ALA A 37 -8.33 0.23 31.08
N LEU A 38 -8.21 0.87 29.90
CA LEU A 38 -8.43 2.32 29.77
C LEU A 38 -9.88 2.70 30.07
N THR A 39 -10.86 1.98 29.51
CA THR A 39 -12.28 2.25 29.80
C THR A 39 -12.63 1.93 31.25
N GLY A 40 -12.06 0.86 31.81
CA GLY A 40 -12.27 0.48 33.21
C GLY A 40 -11.72 1.52 34.19
N ILE A 41 -10.50 2.00 33.96
CA ILE A 41 -9.88 3.06 34.76
C ILE A 41 -10.67 4.37 34.64
N ALA A 42 -11.04 4.77 33.42
CA ALA A 42 -11.81 6.00 33.20
C ALA A 42 -13.16 5.95 33.94
N LEU A 43 -13.88 4.83 33.86
CA LEU A 43 -15.14 4.64 34.57
C LEU A 43 -14.93 4.63 36.09
N PHE A 44 -13.87 3.98 36.58
CA PHE A 44 -13.52 3.98 38.00
C PHE A 44 -13.25 5.40 38.52
N VAL A 45 -12.45 6.20 37.80
CA VAL A 45 -12.12 7.58 38.17
C VAL A 45 -13.38 8.45 38.23
N VAL A 46 -14.27 8.35 37.24
CA VAL A 46 -15.52 9.12 37.21
C VAL A 46 -16.43 8.76 38.39
N VAL A 47 -16.46 7.49 38.80
CA VAL A 47 -17.33 6.99 39.87
C VAL A 47 -16.77 7.29 41.27
N VAL A 48 -15.47 7.08 41.47
CA VAL A 48 -14.81 7.15 42.78
C VAL A 48 -14.29 8.55 43.09
N LEU A 49 -13.82 9.28 42.07
CA LEU A 49 -13.22 10.61 42.19
C LEU A 49 -14.01 11.64 41.38
N PRO A 50 -15.28 11.91 41.71
CA PRO A 50 -16.11 12.86 40.97
C PRO A 50 -15.52 14.28 40.97
N ASP A 51 -14.72 14.63 41.99
CA ASP A 51 -14.04 15.93 42.06
C ASP A 51 -12.94 16.08 41.00
N ALA A 52 -12.37 14.97 40.51
CA ALA A 52 -11.44 15.01 39.38
C ALA A 52 -12.14 15.50 38.09
N VAL A 53 -13.41 15.12 37.91
CA VAL A 53 -14.23 15.63 36.79
C VAL A 53 -14.51 17.13 36.98
N ARG A 54 -14.70 17.60 38.22
CA ARG A 54 -14.93 19.03 38.51
C ARG A 54 -13.72 19.91 38.21
N VAL A 55 -12.50 19.41 38.44
CA VAL A 55 -11.27 20.12 38.05
C VAL A 55 -11.27 20.38 36.54
N ILE A 56 -11.56 19.35 35.73
CA ILE A 56 -11.62 19.48 34.28
C ILE A 56 -12.80 20.37 33.86
N GLN A 57 -13.96 20.20 34.48
CA GLN A 57 -15.16 21.01 34.24
C GLN A 57 -14.87 22.51 34.44
N ASN A 58 -14.14 22.87 35.50
CA ASN A 58 -13.76 24.26 35.76
C ASN A 58 -12.75 24.78 34.74
N LEU A 59 -11.79 23.95 34.31
CA LEU A 59 -10.81 24.32 33.29
C LEU A 59 -11.45 24.60 31.93
N ILE A 60 -12.51 23.88 31.57
CA ILE A 60 -13.25 24.08 30.30
C ILE A 60 -14.41 25.08 30.43
N GLY A 61 -14.51 25.81 31.56
CA GLY A 61 -15.49 26.88 31.77
C GLY A 61 -16.92 26.41 32.05
N LEU A 62 -17.14 25.12 32.35
CA LEU A 62 -18.47 24.54 32.60
C LEU A 62 -18.84 24.46 34.08
N GLY A 63 -18.05 25.05 34.98
CA GLY A 63 -18.23 24.95 36.43
C GLY A 63 -19.56 25.52 36.96
N GLY A 64 -20.11 26.53 36.28
CA GLY A 64 -21.36 27.20 36.64
C GLY A 64 -22.62 26.67 35.96
N GLU A 65 -22.50 25.70 35.04
CA GLU A 65 -23.65 25.19 34.30
C GLU A 65 -24.37 24.07 35.05
N SER A 66 -25.71 24.09 35.03
CA SER A 66 -26.58 23.10 35.68
C SER A 66 -26.31 21.66 35.20
N ALA A 67 -25.84 21.49 33.96
CA ALA A 67 -25.47 20.20 33.37
C ALA A 67 -23.95 20.03 33.15
N GLY A 68 -23.11 20.96 33.63
CA GLY A 68 -21.68 21.02 33.27
C GLY A 68 -20.89 19.75 33.58
N GLY A 69 -21.22 19.03 34.67
CA GLY A 69 -20.57 17.76 35.01
C GLY A 69 -20.90 16.63 34.04
N ILE A 70 -22.14 16.56 33.55
CA ILE A 70 -22.59 15.57 32.56
C ILE A 70 -21.93 15.87 31.21
N ILE A 71 -21.92 17.15 30.80
CA ILE A 71 -21.28 17.59 29.56
C ILE A 71 -19.78 17.27 29.60
N THR A 72 -19.10 17.53 30.72
CA THR A 72 -17.67 17.21 30.89
C THR A 72 -17.41 15.71 30.78
N ALA A 73 -18.24 14.87 31.43
CA ALA A 73 -18.11 13.42 31.34
C ALA A 73 -18.32 12.90 29.90
N LEU A 74 -19.28 13.47 29.17
CA LEU A 74 -19.51 13.15 27.75
C LEU A 74 -18.32 13.54 26.88
N LEU A 75 -17.76 14.74 27.06
CA LEU A 75 -16.57 15.18 26.33
C LEU A 75 -15.36 14.28 26.57
N LEU A 76 -15.13 13.88 27.83
CA LEU A 76 -14.07 12.94 28.19
C LEU A 76 -14.29 11.55 27.57
N ALA A 77 -15.53 11.06 27.53
CA ALA A 77 -15.87 9.79 26.90
C ALA A 77 -15.61 9.82 25.38
N VAL A 78 -15.99 10.92 24.71
CA VAL A 78 -15.71 11.12 23.27
C VAL A 78 -14.20 11.20 23.02
N ALA A 79 -13.45 11.97 23.83
CA ALA A 79 -11.99 12.05 23.72
C ALA A 79 -11.34 10.66 23.90
N LEU A 80 -11.77 9.90 24.91
CA LEU A 80 -11.28 8.53 25.13
C LEU A 80 -11.61 7.61 23.95
N SER A 81 -12.79 7.74 23.34
CA SER A 81 -13.15 6.97 22.15
C SER A 81 -12.23 7.28 20.97
N TYR A 82 -11.84 8.55 20.76
CA TYR A 82 -10.88 8.91 19.72
C TYR A 82 -9.51 8.30 20.00
N VAL A 83 -9.01 8.39 21.24
CA VAL A 83 -7.75 7.75 21.64
C VAL A 83 -7.79 6.24 21.35
N LEU A 84 -8.92 5.59 21.65
CA LEU A 84 -9.08 4.17 21.40
C LEU A 84 -9.14 3.83 19.91
N VAL A 85 -9.86 4.62 19.12
CA VAL A 85 -9.89 4.49 17.66
C VAL A 85 -8.47 4.62 17.10
N PHE A 86 -7.72 5.66 17.49
CA PHE A 86 -6.33 5.82 17.05
C PHE A 86 -5.42 4.68 17.51
N TYR A 87 -5.60 4.17 18.74
CA TYR A 87 -4.88 3.00 19.23
C TYR A 87 -5.15 1.76 18.36
N VAL A 88 -6.42 1.48 18.05
CA VAL A 88 -6.82 0.35 17.21
C VAL A 88 -6.27 0.53 15.79
N LEU A 89 -6.42 1.71 15.19
CA LEU A 89 -5.89 2.01 13.85
C LEU A 89 -4.36 1.82 13.80
N ALA A 90 -3.63 2.38 14.77
CA ALA A 90 -2.18 2.22 14.85
C ALA A 90 -1.75 0.77 15.06
N LYS A 91 -2.56 -0.02 15.77
CA LYS A 91 -2.31 -1.44 16.00
C LYS A 91 -2.58 -2.29 14.76
N VAL A 92 -3.70 -2.06 14.08
CA VAL A 92 -4.04 -2.70 12.81
C VAL A 92 -2.92 -2.44 11.80
N GLU A 93 -2.48 -1.19 11.67
CA GLU A 93 -1.33 -0.82 10.82
C GLU A 93 -0.08 -1.63 11.17
N ARG A 94 0.32 -1.69 12.45
CA ARG A 94 1.48 -2.49 12.88
C ARG A 94 1.34 -3.98 12.57
N GLN A 95 0.15 -4.56 12.71
CA GLN A 95 -0.09 -5.96 12.39
C GLN A 95 -0.01 -6.21 10.88
N THR A 96 -0.59 -5.33 10.07
CA THR A 96 -0.47 -5.37 8.61
C THR A 96 0.99 -5.31 8.16
N GLN A 97 1.78 -4.40 8.73
CA GLN A 97 3.21 -4.30 8.44
C GLN A 97 3.99 -5.57 8.79
N ARG A 98 3.67 -6.23 9.92
CA ARG A 98 4.28 -7.53 10.27
C ARG A 98 3.91 -8.62 9.28
N LEU A 99 2.63 -8.69 8.90
CA LEU A 99 2.16 -9.66 7.92
C LEU A 99 2.85 -9.47 6.58
N ARG A 100 2.99 -8.23 6.09
CA ARG A 100 3.73 -7.93 4.86
C ARG A 100 5.19 -8.38 4.92
N ARG A 101 5.90 -8.12 6.03
CA ARG A 101 7.27 -8.61 6.20
C ARG A 101 7.37 -10.14 6.15
N LEU A 102 6.39 -10.84 6.72
CA LEU A 102 6.32 -12.30 6.64
C LEU A 102 6.05 -12.78 5.22
N ILE A 103 5.13 -12.13 4.49
CA ILE A 103 4.84 -12.44 3.08
C ILE A 103 6.11 -12.29 2.23
N VAL A 104 6.83 -11.18 2.41
CA VAL A 104 8.07 -10.89 1.70
C VAL A 104 9.17 -11.91 2.07
N ALA A 105 9.31 -12.26 3.34
CA ALA A 105 10.28 -13.27 3.79
C ALA A 105 9.96 -14.68 3.27
N LEU A 106 8.68 -15.07 3.26
CA LEU A 106 8.24 -16.35 2.68
C LEU A 106 8.47 -16.38 1.17
N SER A 107 8.29 -15.25 0.50
CA SER A 107 8.58 -15.09 -0.92
C SER A 107 10.07 -15.29 -1.20
N ALA A 108 10.95 -14.71 -0.37
CA ALA A 108 12.39 -14.94 -0.48
C ALA A 108 12.77 -16.42 -0.29
N ALA A 109 12.19 -17.10 0.70
CA ALA A 109 12.43 -18.52 0.92
C ALA A 109 11.96 -19.41 -0.25
N GLN A 110 10.85 -19.04 -0.91
CA GLN A 110 10.40 -19.74 -2.13
C GLN A 110 11.44 -19.65 -3.26
N LEU A 111 12.20 -18.56 -3.35
CA LEU A 111 13.20 -18.34 -4.39
C LEU A 111 14.45 -19.18 -4.19
N GLU A 112 14.96 -19.25 -2.96
CA GLU A 112 16.13 -20.08 -2.64
C GLU A 112 15.89 -21.54 -3.08
N SER A 113 14.65 -22.01 -2.97
CA SER A 113 14.25 -23.34 -3.42
C SER A 113 14.05 -23.47 -4.95
N ALA A 114 13.73 -22.38 -5.64
CA ALA A 114 13.39 -22.38 -7.07
C ALA A 114 14.59 -22.11 -7.99
N GLY A 115 15.72 -21.64 -7.45
CA GLY A 115 16.90 -21.22 -8.21
C GLY A 115 16.66 -19.87 -8.90
N THR A 116 17.30 -18.81 -8.41
CA THR A 116 17.27 -17.49 -9.04
C THR A 116 18.31 -17.40 -10.18
N PRO A 117 17.95 -16.82 -11.34
CA PRO A 117 18.94 -16.50 -12.37
C PRO A 117 19.96 -15.50 -11.82
N SER A 118 21.25 -15.68 -12.08
CA SER A 118 22.35 -14.86 -11.51
C SER A 118 23.17 -14.07 -12.54
N ASP A 119 22.57 -13.78 -13.71
CA ASP A 119 23.34 -13.40 -14.91
C ASP A 119 23.10 -11.97 -15.42
N GLY A 120 23.08 -10.95 -14.54
CA GLY A 120 23.22 -9.54 -14.95
C GLY A 120 22.34 -9.10 -16.13
N GLY A 121 21.02 -9.32 -16.03
CA GLY A 121 20.06 -9.07 -17.10
C GLY A 121 18.89 -8.16 -16.68
N ILE A 122 17.73 -8.38 -17.31
CA ILE A 122 16.48 -7.67 -17.04
C ILE A 122 15.49 -8.60 -16.37
N MET A 123 14.90 -8.19 -15.24
CA MET A 123 13.76 -8.88 -14.62
C MET A 123 12.48 -8.09 -14.86
N VAL A 124 11.52 -8.69 -15.55
CA VAL A 124 10.15 -8.18 -15.69
C VAL A 124 9.31 -8.73 -14.55
N ILE A 125 8.90 -7.86 -13.63
CA ILE A 125 8.04 -8.18 -12.49
C ILE A 125 6.59 -7.91 -12.86
N ILE A 126 5.74 -8.92 -12.71
CA ILE A 126 4.32 -8.88 -13.02
C ILE A 126 3.51 -9.22 -11.76
N PRO A 127 2.96 -8.23 -11.05
CA PRO A 127 1.96 -8.46 -10.01
C PRO A 127 0.69 -9.05 -10.62
N ALA A 128 0.25 -10.22 -10.14
CA ALA A 128 -0.92 -10.90 -10.67
C ALA A 128 -1.87 -11.35 -9.55
N TYR A 129 -3.16 -11.07 -9.71
CA TYR A 129 -4.21 -11.55 -8.81
C TYR A 129 -5.47 -11.87 -9.62
N ASN A 130 -5.80 -13.14 -9.84
CA ASN A 130 -6.90 -13.56 -10.70
C ASN A 130 -6.78 -13.02 -12.15
N GLU A 131 -5.73 -13.42 -12.84
CA GLU A 131 -5.35 -12.99 -14.20
C GLU A 131 -5.12 -14.22 -15.11
N GLU A 132 -5.78 -15.35 -14.85
CA GLU A 132 -5.61 -16.60 -15.62
C GLU A 132 -5.83 -16.42 -17.14
N GLN A 133 -6.73 -15.52 -17.54
CA GLN A 133 -7.14 -15.33 -18.93
C GLN A 133 -6.19 -14.40 -19.71
N SER A 134 -5.69 -13.35 -19.06
CA SER A 134 -4.88 -12.29 -19.67
C SER A 134 -3.40 -12.65 -19.71
N LEU A 135 -2.91 -13.30 -18.64
CA LEU A 135 -1.49 -13.54 -18.42
C LEU A 135 -0.78 -14.33 -19.54
N PRO A 136 -1.36 -15.39 -20.14
CA PRO A 136 -0.68 -16.14 -21.20
C PRO A 136 -0.26 -15.27 -22.39
N ALA A 137 -1.14 -14.37 -22.84
CA ALA A 137 -0.87 -13.49 -23.97
C ALA A 137 0.20 -12.43 -23.64
N VAL A 138 0.20 -11.94 -22.40
CA VAL A 138 1.24 -11.03 -21.90
C VAL A 138 2.59 -11.72 -21.90
N LEU A 139 2.68 -12.93 -21.32
CA LEU A 139 3.92 -13.69 -21.23
C LEU A 139 4.50 -14.02 -22.60
N SER A 140 3.66 -14.45 -23.55
CA SER A 140 4.12 -14.79 -24.90
C SER A 140 4.62 -13.59 -25.71
N ALA A 141 4.23 -12.37 -25.34
CA ALA A 141 4.61 -11.15 -26.02
C ALA A 141 5.89 -10.50 -25.45
N ILE A 142 6.37 -10.93 -24.27
CA ILE A 142 7.59 -10.38 -23.68
C ILE A 142 8.81 -10.87 -24.49
N PRO A 143 9.66 -9.95 -24.98
CA PRO A 143 10.86 -10.34 -25.72
C PRO A 143 11.85 -11.08 -24.83
N GLU A 144 12.53 -12.09 -25.38
CA GLU A 144 13.57 -12.84 -24.65
C GLU A 144 14.84 -12.02 -24.40
N ARG A 145 15.09 -10.99 -25.21
CA ARG A 145 16.23 -10.09 -25.11
C ARG A 145 15.81 -8.65 -25.42
N VAL A 146 16.38 -7.70 -24.70
CA VAL A 146 16.18 -6.25 -24.90
C VAL A 146 17.54 -5.57 -24.73
N GLU A 147 17.94 -4.71 -25.67
CA GLU A 147 19.23 -4.01 -25.62
C GLU A 147 20.42 -4.97 -25.42
N GLY A 148 20.34 -6.17 -26.02
CA GLY A 148 21.34 -7.23 -25.87
C GLY A 148 21.32 -7.98 -24.54
N LEU A 149 20.55 -7.54 -23.53
CA LEU A 149 20.43 -8.19 -22.22
C LEU A 149 19.35 -9.29 -22.24
N PRO A 150 19.55 -10.43 -21.54
CA PRO A 150 18.52 -11.44 -21.39
C PRO A 150 17.37 -10.93 -20.51
N VAL A 151 16.14 -11.24 -20.91
CA VAL A 151 14.93 -10.92 -20.16
C VAL A 151 14.45 -12.18 -19.42
N ARG A 152 14.09 -11.99 -18.16
CA ARG A 152 13.45 -13.00 -17.31
C ARG A 152 12.14 -12.43 -16.79
N VAL A 153 11.14 -13.29 -16.62
CA VAL A 153 9.83 -12.88 -16.10
C VAL A 153 9.63 -13.48 -14.72
N LEU A 154 9.27 -12.62 -13.77
CA LEU A 154 8.82 -12.98 -12.45
C LEU A 154 7.36 -12.57 -12.29
N VAL A 155 6.48 -13.56 -12.16
CA VAL A 155 5.09 -13.34 -11.77
C VAL A 155 4.98 -13.45 -10.26
N VAL A 156 4.47 -12.38 -9.62
CA VAL A 156 4.15 -12.40 -8.20
C VAL A 156 2.65 -12.63 -8.06
N ASN A 157 2.28 -13.89 -7.82
CA ASN A 157 0.91 -14.34 -7.63
C ASN A 157 0.40 -13.98 -6.23
N ASP A 158 -0.45 -12.97 -6.13
CA ASP A 158 -0.91 -12.38 -4.86
C ASP A 158 -2.15 -13.10 -4.29
N ALA A 159 -1.98 -14.40 -4.02
CA ALA A 159 -3.02 -15.30 -3.50
C ALA A 159 -4.27 -15.42 -4.41
N SER A 160 -4.05 -15.57 -5.73
CA SER A 160 -5.14 -15.81 -6.69
C SER A 160 -5.97 -17.04 -6.35
N ARG A 161 -7.26 -16.99 -6.71
CA ARG A 161 -8.24 -18.08 -6.53
C ARG A 161 -8.49 -18.86 -7.82
N ASP A 162 -7.93 -18.41 -8.94
CA ASP A 162 -8.02 -19.04 -10.27
C ASP A 162 -6.70 -19.74 -10.65
N GLY A 163 -6.57 -20.15 -11.91
CA GLY A 163 -5.37 -20.79 -12.44
C GLY A 163 -4.17 -19.88 -12.71
N THR A 164 -4.14 -18.62 -12.23
CA THR A 164 -3.06 -17.65 -12.51
C THR A 164 -1.65 -18.24 -12.32
N ARG A 165 -1.39 -18.91 -11.18
CA ARG A 165 -0.09 -19.55 -10.92
C ARG A 165 0.26 -20.62 -11.95
N ARG A 166 -0.72 -21.44 -12.33
CA ARG A 166 -0.55 -22.55 -13.26
C ARG A 166 -0.19 -22.03 -14.66
N VAL A 167 -0.92 -21.03 -15.14
CA VAL A 167 -0.65 -20.44 -16.46
C VAL A 167 0.66 -19.65 -16.49
N ALA A 168 1.04 -19.02 -15.37
CA ALA A 168 2.33 -18.34 -15.24
C ALA A 168 3.52 -19.32 -15.41
N LEU A 169 3.47 -20.44 -14.69
CA LEU A 169 4.49 -21.50 -14.80
C LEU A 169 4.51 -22.12 -16.21
N ALA A 170 3.34 -22.37 -16.80
CA ALA A 170 3.24 -22.91 -18.15
C ALA A 170 3.79 -21.94 -19.22
N GLY A 171 3.70 -20.64 -18.97
CA GLY A 171 4.30 -19.59 -19.82
C GLY A 171 5.79 -19.37 -19.58
N GLY A 172 6.46 -20.22 -18.79
CA GLY A 172 7.91 -20.15 -18.55
C GLY A 172 8.36 -19.06 -17.56
N ALA A 173 7.43 -18.42 -16.85
CA ALA A 173 7.77 -17.42 -15.85
C ALA A 173 8.22 -18.07 -14.53
N HIS A 174 9.14 -17.40 -13.83
CA HIS A 174 9.35 -17.66 -12.40
C HIS A 174 8.13 -17.18 -11.62
N VAL A 175 7.72 -17.92 -10.59
CA VAL A 175 6.52 -17.58 -9.82
C VAL A 175 6.79 -17.59 -8.32
N VAL A 176 6.47 -16.46 -7.68
CA VAL A 176 6.38 -16.31 -6.23
C VAL A 176 4.91 -16.21 -5.86
N SER A 177 4.48 -16.87 -4.79
CA SER A 177 3.07 -16.87 -4.36
C SER A 177 2.90 -16.38 -2.94
N HIS A 178 2.12 -15.33 -2.78
CA HIS A 178 1.72 -14.85 -1.46
C HIS A 178 0.66 -15.78 -0.84
N PRO A 179 0.72 -16.02 0.48
CA PRO A 179 -0.26 -16.84 1.18
C PRO A 179 -1.61 -16.12 1.36
N VAL A 180 -1.61 -14.79 1.34
CA VAL A 180 -2.79 -13.93 1.46
C VAL A 180 -2.63 -12.73 0.53
N ASN A 181 -3.75 -12.21 0.00
CA ASN A 181 -3.73 -11.06 -0.89
C ASN A 181 -3.25 -9.81 -0.13
N GLY A 182 -2.11 -9.26 -0.55
CA GLY A 182 -1.48 -8.07 0.00
C GLY A 182 -1.60 -6.84 -0.90
N GLY A 183 -2.16 -6.97 -2.09
CA GLY A 183 -2.27 -5.90 -3.08
C GLY A 183 -1.01 -5.71 -3.93
N GLY A 184 -1.14 -4.90 -4.98
CA GLY A 184 -0.09 -4.69 -5.98
C GLY A 184 1.23 -4.14 -5.42
N GLY A 185 1.18 -3.23 -4.44
CA GLY A 185 2.40 -2.73 -3.80
C GLY A 185 3.14 -3.82 -3.02
N SER A 186 2.46 -4.62 -2.20
CA SER A 186 3.08 -5.78 -1.55
C SER A 186 3.68 -6.77 -2.55
N ALA A 187 3.00 -7.02 -3.68
CA ALA A 187 3.52 -7.90 -4.73
C ALA A 187 4.80 -7.33 -5.39
N LEU A 188 4.83 -6.01 -5.62
CA LEU A 188 6.03 -5.33 -6.12
C LEU A 188 7.18 -5.36 -5.11
N GLN A 189 6.92 -5.20 -3.81
CA GLN A 189 7.96 -5.32 -2.78
C GLN A 189 8.63 -6.70 -2.80
N SER A 190 7.81 -7.76 -2.85
CA SER A 190 8.33 -9.12 -3.00
C SER A 190 9.13 -9.26 -4.29
N GLY A 191 8.61 -8.76 -5.42
CA GLY A 191 9.31 -8.80 -6.70
C GLY A 191 10.65 -8.06 -6.71
N TYR A 192 10.73 -6.88 -6.09
CA TYR A 192 11.99 -6.13 -6.00
C TYR A 192 13.01 -6.83 -5.13
N LEU A 193 12.59 -7.43 -4.02
CA LEU A 193 13.48 -8.25 -3.19
C LEU A 193 14.03 -9.43 -4.01
N VAL A 194 13.17 -10.09 -4.79
CA VAL A 194 13.59 -11.18 -5.69
C VAL A 194 14.63 -10.70 -6.69
N ALA A 195 14.37 -9.58 -7.34
CA ALA A 195 15.27 -9.02 -8.33
C ALA A 195 16.63 -8.63 -7.72
N GLN A 196 16.64 -8.07 -6.51
CA GLN A 196 17.87 -7.76 -5.78
C GLN A 196 18.68 -9.02 -5.45
N GLN A 197 18.02 -10.08 -4.97
CA GLN A 197 18.68 -11.36 -4.66
C GLN A 197 19.19 -12.08 -5.91
N ALA A 198 18.49 -11.93 -7.04
CA ALA A 198 18.90 -12.46 -8.33
C ALA A 198 20.08 -11.69 -8.97
N GLY A 199 20.45 -10.52 -8.43
CA GLY A 199 21.57 -9.75 -8.97
C GLY A 199 21.33 -9.25 -10.40
N VAL A 200 20.08 -8.98 -10.79
CA VAL A 200 19.77 -8.43 -12.11
C VAL A 200 20.24 -6.98 -12.22
N SER A 201 20.48 -6.51 -13.44
CA SER A 201 20.95 -5.15 -13.71
C SER A 201 19.80 -4.14 -13.76
N ILE A 202 18.65 -4.56 -14.30
CA ILE A 202 17.50 -3.70 -14.55
C ILE A 202 16.22 -4.45 -14.16
N VAL A 203 15.30 -3.73 -13.54
CA VAL A 203 13.97 -4.22 -13.21
C VAL A 203 12.92 -3.46 -13.99
N VAL A 204 12.04 -4.17 -14.65
CA VAL A 204 10.87 -3.63 -15.34
C VAL A 204 9.63 -4.08 -14.59
N THR A 205 8.66 -3.20 -14.37
CA THR A 205 7.36 -3.59 -13.81
C THR A 205 6.27 -3.42 -14.85
N MET A 206 5.35 -4.37 -14.95
CA MET A 206 4.18 -4.28 -15.84
C MET A 206 2.95 -4.92 -15.21
N ASP A 207 1.76 -4.49 -15.64
CA ASP A 207 0.49 -5.04 -15.20
C ASP A 207 0.20 -6.36 -15.96
N ALA A 208 -0.45 -7.32 -15.30
CA ALA A 208 -0.78 -8.64 -15.87
C ALA A 208 -1.99 -8.64 -16.82
N ASP A 209 -2.67 -7.50 -16.99
CA ASP A 209 -3.98 -7.40 -17.63
C ASP A 209 -3.93 -7.11 -19.15
N GLY A 210 -2.72 -7.05 -19.72
CA GLY A 210 -2.49 -6.83 -21.15
C GLY A 210 -2.67 -5.40 -21.62
N GLN A 211 -2.77 -4.42 -20.71
CA GLN A 211 -2.88 -3.01 -21.11
C GLN A 211 -1.55 -2.41 -21.58
N HIS A 212 -0.43 -2.90 -21.07
CA HIS A 212 0.90 -2.49 -21.49
C HIS A 212 1.35 -3.33 -22.68
N ASP A 213 1.99 -2.70 -23.66
CA ASP A 213 2.61 -3.39 -24.78
C ASP A 213 4.02 -3.86 -24.41
N PRO A 214 4.28 -5.18 -24.28
CA PRO A 214 5.61 -5.68 -23.90
C PRO A 214 6.71 -5.36 -24.92
N ALA A 215 6.36 -5.03 -26.17
CA ALA A 215 7.35 -4.59 -27.16
C ALA A 215 7.98 -3.23 -26.78
N GLU A 216 7.30 -2.42 -25.96
CA GLU A 216 7.80 -1.12 -25.53
C GLU A 216 8.73 -1.19 -24.31
N ILE A 217 9.02 -2.39 -23.78
CA ILE A 217 10.04 -2.56 -22.72
C ILE A 217 11.39 -1.97 -23.16
N GLU A 218 11.75 -2.12 -24.43
CA GLU A 218 12.98 -1.56 -24.99
C GLU A 218 13.07 -0.05 -24.78
N ARG A 219 11.98 0.68 -24.99
CA ARG A 219 11.95 2.13 -24.76
C ARG A 219 12.20 2.52 -23.31
N LEU A 220 11.76 1.70 -22.36
CA LEU A 220 11.99 1.93 -20.94
C LEU A 220 13.43 1.60 -20.54
N VAL A 221 14.00 0.54 -21.12
CA VAL A 221 15.31 0.01 -20.76
C VAL A 221 16.45 0.79 -21.43
N ALA A 222 16.28 1.23 -22.68
CA ALA A 222 17.33 1.88 -23.46
C ALA A 222 18.00 3.07 -22.75
N PRO A 223 17.26 4.01 -22.11
CA PRO A 223 17.90 5.13 -21.40
C PRO A 223 18.74 4.68 -20.21
N ILE A 224 18.40 3.54 -19.58
CA ILE A 224 19.17 2.99 -18.46
C ILE A 224 20.45 2.32 -18.98
N VAL A 225 20.35 1.58 -20.08
CA VAL A 225 21.51 0.93 -20.73
C VAL A 225 22.50 1.96 -21.26
N ARG A 226 22.01 3.07 -21.83
CA ARG A 226 22.84 4.19 -22.29
C ARG A 226 23.37 5.08 -21.16
N ASP A 227 23.07 4.74 -19.91
CA ASP A 227 23.44 5.54 -18.74
C ASP A 227 22.94 6.99 -18.79
N GLU A 228 21.74 7.21 -19.34
CA GLU A 228 21.07 8.51 -19.39
C GLU A 228 20.09 8.68 -18.21
N ALA A 229 19.56 7.57 -17.69
CA ALA A 229 18.61 7.54 -16.59
C ALA A 229 18.83 6.33 -15.65
N ASP A 230 18.26 6.42 -14.45
CA ASP A 230 18.24 5.34 -13.45
C ASP A 230 16.81 4.86 -13.17
N PHE A 231 15.81 5.70 -13.45
CA PHE A 231 14.39 5.40 -13.27
C PHE A 231 13.59 5.96 -14.44
N VAL A 232 13.01 5.10 -15.27
CA VAL A 232 12.29 5.48 -16.49
C VAL A 232 10.82 5.11 -16.35
N VAL A 233 9.92 6.07 -16.52
CA VAL A 233 8.47 5.86 -16.45
C VAL A 233 7.86 5.97 -17.83
N GLY A 234 7.00 5.02 -18.18
CA GLY A 234 6.18 5.13 -19.38
C GLY A 234 5.09 6.19 -19.20
N SER A 235 4.95 7.09 -20.16
CA SER A 235 3.88 8.10 -20.17
C SER A 235 2.86 7.83 -21.26
N ARG A 236 1.60 7.61 -20.83
CA ARG A 236 0.45 7.52 -21.73
C ARG A 236 0.09 8.87 -22.37
N ARG A 237 0.61 9.99 -21.83
CA ARG A 237 0.38 11.34 -22.34
C ARG A 237 1.36 11.71 -23.44
N LEU A 238 2.58 11.15 -23.38
CA LEU A 238 3.57 11.29 -24.44
C LEU A 238 3.34 10.27 -25.58
N GLY A 239 2.77 9.11 -25.25
CA GLY A 239 2.42 8.05 -26.22
C GLY A 239 0.94 8.01 -26.59
N LEU A 240 0.43 6.80 -26.82
CA LEU A 240 -0.95 6.54 -27.19
C LEU A 240 -1.76 6.06 -25.98
N TYR A 241 -2.95 6.62 -25.78
CA TYR A 241 -3.86 6.20 -24.73
C TYR A 241 -5.23 5.92 -25.32
N GLU A 242 -5.73 4.69 -25.12
CA GLU A 242 -7.09 4.30 -25.48
C GLU A 242 -8.00 4.35 -24.24
N PRO A 243 -8.66 5.49 -23.96
CA PRO A 243 -9.52 5.61 -22.79
C PRO A 243 -10.76 4.70 -22.89
N GLU A 244 -11.28 4.35 -21.71
CA GLU A 244 -12.66 3.87 -21.57
C GLU A 244 -13.62 4.96 -22.08
N ALA A 245 -14.62 4.55 -22.87
CA ALA A 245 -15.61 5.48 -23.40
C ALA A 245 -16.55 6.01 -22.29
N GLY A 246 -17.02 7.25 -22.46
CA GLY A 246 -18.03 7.87 -21.59
C GLY A 246 -17.47 8.68 -20.41
N ALA A 247 -18.37 9.09 -19.51
CA ALA A 247 -18.07 10.02 -18.42
C ALA A 247 -17.01 9.49 -17.42
N SER A 248 -16.91 8.16 -17.26
CA SER A 248 -15.89 7.50 -16.43
C SER A 248 -14.47 7.80 -16.93
N GLY A 249 -14.25 7.73 -18.25
CA GLY A 249 -12.95 8.01 -18.87
C GLY A 249 -12.52 9.46 -18.70
N VAL A 250 -13.47 10.40 -18.84
CA VAL A 250 -13.22 11.85 -18.66
C VAL A 250 -12.86 12.15 -17.21
N ALA A 251 -13.63 11.67 -16.25
CA ALA A 251 -13.36 11.87 -14.82
C ALA A 251 -12.00 11.29 -14.41
N ARG A 252 -11.66 10.09 -14.93
CA ARG A 252 -10.34 9.48 -14.72
C ARG A 252 -9.22 10.35 -15.29
N ASN A 253 -9.38 10.88 -16.50
CA ASN A 253 -8.34 11.72 -17.12
C ASN A 253 -8.11 13.03 -16.36
N VAL A 254 -9.19 13.69 -15.92
CA VAL A 254 -9.11 14.89 -15.07
C VAL A 254 -8.43 14.56 -13.74
N GLY A 255 -8.83 13.46 -13.10
CA GLY A 255 -8.21 12.97 -11.87
C GLY A 255 -6.71 12.73 -12.03
N LEU A 256 -6.28 12.11 -13.14
CA LEU A 256 -4.87 11.92 -13.47
C LEU A 256 -4.13 13.24 -13.69
N THR A 257 -4.74 14.25 -14.30
CA THR A 257 -4.10 15.58 -14.47
C THR A 257 -3.84 16.24 -13.11
N VAL A 258 -4.86 16.29 -12.26
CA VAL A 258 -4.75 16.89 -10.92
C VAL A 258 -3.73 16.14 -10.08
N TYR A 259 -3.75 14.80 -10.19
CA TYR A 259 -2.79 13.94 -9.52
C TYR A 259 -1.35 14.22 -9.95
N THR A 260 -1.06 14.20 -11.26
CA THR A 260 0.27 14.52 -11.79
C THR A 260 0.74 15.90 -11.32
N ALA A 261 -0.13 16.91 -11.35
CA ALA A 261 0.22 18.27 -10.88
C ALA A 261 0.60 18.28 -9.40
N LEU A 262 -0.15 17.59 -8.54
CA LEU A 262 0.11 17.56 -7.10
C LEU A 262 1.43 16.82 -6.77
N VAL A 263 1.69 15.68 -7.41
CA VAL A 263 2.94 14.94 -7.21
C VAL A 263 4.14 15.72 -7.72
N ASN A 264 4.03 16.40 -8.86
CA ASN A 264 5.09 17.26 -9.35
C ASN A 264 5.38 18.42 -8.41
N LEU A 265 4.34 19.06 -7.88
CA LEU A 265 4.48 20.15 -6.91
C LEU A 265 5.20 19.72 -5.63
N LEU A 266 4.82 18.57 -5.07
CA LEU A 266 5.35 18.09 -3.80
C LEU A 266 6.67 17.33 -3.94
N GLY A 267 6.85 16.59 -5.04
CA GLY A 267 8.05 15.82 -5.34
C GLY A 267 9.13 16.60 -6.08
N GLY A 268 8.87 17.84 -6.52
CA GLY A 268 9.81 18.63 -7.30
C GLY A 268 10.10 18.05 -8.69
N THR A 269 9.21 17.20 -9.21
CA THR A 269 9.37 16.53 -10.51
C THR A 269 8.61 17.26 -11.63
N ARG A 270 8.85 16.90 -12.89
CA ARG A 270 8.15 17.44 -14.07
C ARG A 270 7.56 16.32 -14.95
N MET A 271 6.99 15.31 -14.31
CA MET A 271 6.46 14.14 -15.00
C MET A 271 5.11 14.44 -15.64
N THR A 272 4.81 13.76 -16.73
CA THR A 272 3.54 13.83 -17.44
C THR A 272 2.57 12.72 -16.99
N ASP A 273 3.08 11.58 -16.51
CA ASP A 273 2.27 10.48 -15.95
C ASP A 273 2.90 9.84 -14.70
N VAL A 274 2.50 10.30 -13.52
CA VAL A 274 2.99 9.78 -12.22
C VAL A 274 2.30 8.48 -11.78
N SER A 275 1.32 8.02 -12.56
CA SER A 275 0.41 6.95 -12.16
C SER A 275 0.69 5.62 -12.87
N ASN A 276 1.61 5.61 -13.84
CA ASN A 276 1.86 4.45 -14.66
C ASN A 276 2.67 3.38 -13.92
N GLY A 277 2.22 2.13 -14.02
CA GLY A 277 2.92 0.96 -13.49
C GLY A 277 4.00 0.45 -14.45
N PHE A 278 4.00 0.87 -15.71
CA PHE A 278 5.00 0.48 -16.69
C PHE A 278 6.25 1.34 -16.59
N ARG A 279 7.31 0.78 -16.00
CA ARG A 279 8.55 1.49 -15.71
C ARG A 279 9.75 0.55 -15.72
N ALA A 280 10.94 1.12 -15.89
CA ALA A 280 12.21 0.43 -15.68
C ALA A 280 13.02 1.16 -14.60
N ILE A 281 13.77 0.40 -13.80
CA ILE A 281 14.58 0.89 -12.69
C ILE A 281 15.93 0.17 -12.74
N ARG A 282 17.02 0.92 -12.64
CA ARG A 282 18.36 0.35 -12.40
C ARG A 282 18.34 -0.38 -11.06
N ALA A 283 18.75 -1.64 -11.04
CA ALA A 283 18.60 -2.48 -9.84
C ALA A 283 19.35 -1.91 -8.61
N SER A 284 20.49 -1.26 -8.82
CA SER A 284 21.21 -0.55 -7.75
C SER A 284 20.43 0.61 -7.12
N GLY A 285 19.46 1.19 -7.84
CA GLY A 285 18.56 2.22 -7.33
C GLY A 285 17.44 1.66 -6.45
N LEU A 286 17.10 0.37 -6.55
CA LEU A 286 15.99 -0.23 -5.80
C LEU A 286 16.22 -0.20 -4.28
N THR A 287 17.47 -0.37 -3.82
CA THR A 287 17.79 -0.34 -2.39
C THR A 287 17.56 1.04 -1.76
N SER A 288 17.57 2.09 -2.57
CA SER A 288 17.40 3.48 -2.15
C SER A 288 15.93 3.91 -2.12
N ILE A 289 15.01 3.10 -2.66
CA ILE A 289 13.60 3.44 -2.76
C ILE A 289 12.80 2.69 -1.69
N VAL A 290 12.34 3.42 -0.68
CA VAL A 290 11.45 2.90 0.36
C VAL A 290 10.01 3.29 0.05
N PHE A 291 9.11 2.31 -0.09
CA PHE A 291 7.68 2.57 -0.21
C PHE A 291 6.86 1.63 0.68
N THR A 292 5.69 2.09 1.10
CA THR A 292 4.86 1.45 2.13
C THR A 292 3.39 1.30 1.74
N GLU A 293 2.94 1.94 0.67
CA GLU A 293 1.54 1.95 0.26
C GLU A 293 1.26 0.87 -0.80
N ASP A 294 0.12 0.16 -0.68
CA ASP A 294 -0.23 -0.89 -1.65
C ASP A 294 -0.89 -0.34 -2.91
N GLN A 295 -1.83 0.59 -2.75
CA GLN A 295 -2.66 1.10 -3.85
C GLN A 295 -2.04 2.30 -4.57
N PHE A 296 -1.17 3.04 -3.87
CA PHE A 296 -0.52 4.26 -4.34
C PHE A 296 1.01 4.12 -4.31
N HIS A 297 1.51 2.93 -4.64
CA HIS A 297 2.96 2.67 -4.71
C HIS A 297 3.64 3.47 -5.84
N ASN A 298 2.98 3.71 -6.97
CA ASN A 298 3.55 4.46 -8.11
C ASN A 298 4.10 5.86 -7.74
N PRO A 299 3.33 6.76 -7.09
CA PRO A 299 3.81 8.08 -6.71
C PRO A 299 4.85 7.99 -5.57
N GLU A 300 4.73 7.03 -4.66
CA GLU A 300 5.68 6.84 -3.56
C GLU A 300 7.05 6.38 -4.10
N LEU A 301 7.05 5.49 -5.09
CA LEU A 301 8.25 5.07 -5.81
C LEU A 301 8.90 6.23 -6.56
N LEU A 302 8.11 7.03 -7.27
CA LEU A 302 8.62 8.19 -8.01
C LEU A 302 9.22 9.24 -7.05
N MET A 303 8.51 9.60 -5.98
CA MET A 303 9.02 10.53 -4.97
C MET A 303 10.23 9.96 -4.24
N GLY A 304 10.26 8.66 -3.96
CA GLY A 304 11.40 7.97 -3.38
C GLY A 304 12.63 8.01 -4.30
N ALA A 305 12.45 7.75 -5.60
CA ALA A 305 13.50 7.86 -6.60
C ALA A 305 14.05 9.29 -6.70
N ALA A 306 13.17 10.29 -6.70
CA ALA A 306 13.57 11.70 -6.77
C ALA A 306 14.37 12.12 -5.53
N ARG A 307 13.95 11.69 -4.32
CA ARG A 307 14.67 11.95 -3.07
C ARG A 307 16.00 11.22 -2.99
N ALA A 308 16.10 10.03 -3.56
CA ALA A 308 17.34 9.28 -3.68
C ALA A 308 18.31 9.89 -4.71
N GLY A 309 17.92 10.96 -5.41
CA GLY A 309 18.74 11.63 -6.42
C GLY A 309 18.90 10.82 -7.71
N LEU A 310 18.02 9.86 -7.98
CA LEU A 310 18.05 9.07 -9.21
C LEU A 310 17.71 9.95 -10.42
N ARG A 311 18.38 9.72 -11.56
CA ARG A 311 18.04 10.39 -12.81
C ARG A 311 16.74 9.81 -13.35
N ILE A 312 15.69 10.61 -13.33
CA ILE A 312 14.35 10.20 -13.74
C ILE A 312 14.08 10.68 -15.17
N ALA A 313 13.57 9.78 -16.01
CA ALA A 313 13.14 10.10 -17.38
C ALA A 313 11.73 9.57 -17.67
N GLU A 314 11.10 10.10 -18.70
CA GLU A 314 9.83 9.60 -19.24
C GLU A 314 9.98 9.23 -20.71
N VAL A 315 9.29 8.17 -21.12
CA VAL A 315 9.23 7.73 -22.52
C VAL A 315 7.79 7.51 -22.96
N PRO A 316 7.46 7.73 -24.25
CA PRO A 316 6.12 7.48 -24.75
C PRO A 316 5.79 5.98 -24.75
N VAL A 317 4.69 5.62 -24.11
CA VAL A 317 4.15 4.25 -24.10
C VAL A 317 2.69 4.21 -24.49
N THR A 318 2.25 3.06 -24.97
CA THR A 318 0.91 2.75 -25.39
C THR A 318 0.17 2.05 -24.27
N ILE A 319 -0.98 2.61 -23.88
CA ILE A 319 -1.90 1.96 -22.93
C ILE A 319 -3.16 1.57 -23.70
N ARG A 320 -3.29 0.27 -23.96
CA ARG A 320 -4.43 -0.34 -24.67
C ARG A 320 -5.62 -0.52 -23.74
N ARG A 321 -6.80 -0.72 -24.32
CA ARG A 321 -7.96 -1.20 -23.56
C ARG A 321 -7.68 -2.58 -22.99
N ARG A 322 -8.18 -2.81 -21.77
CA ARG A 322 -8.08 -4.11 -21.11
C ARG A 322 -8.85 -5.16 -21.93
N THR A 323 -8.20 -6.29 -22.18
CA THR A 323 -8.74 -7.38 -23.01
C THR A 323 -9.71 -8.29 -22.25
N ALA A 324 -9.54 -8.46 -20.93
CA ALA A 324 -10.43 -9.26 -20.07
C ALA A 324 -10.41 -8.79 -18.60
N GLY A 325 -11.49 -9.08 -17.84
CA GLY A 325 -11.60 -8.81 -16.40
C GLY A 325 -12.10 -7.41 -16.01
N THR A 326 -12.43 -7.20 -14.73
CA THR A 326 -12.97 -5.93 -14.19
C THR A 326 -11.89 -5.07 -13.50
N SER A 327 -12.00 -3.74 -13.57
CA SER A 327 -11.08 -2.84 -12.87
C SER A 327 -11.17 -3.05 -11.36
N LYS A 328 -10.03 -3.41 -10.75
CA LYS A 328 -9.87 -3.52 -9.29
C LYS A 328 -9.55 -2.16 -8.64
N LYS A 329 -9.32 -1.12 -9.46
CA LYS A 329 -9.14 0.28 -9.01
C LYS A 329 -10.53 0.92 -8.93
N GLY A 330 -11.03 1.15 -7.70
CA GLY A 330 -12.37 1.66 -7.45
C GLY A 330 -12.64 3.07 -8.01
N SER A 331 -13.87 3.32 -8.46
CA SER A 331 -14.30 4.49 -9.25
C SER A 331 -14.92 5.63 -8.43
N THR A 332 -14.42 5.94 -7.23
CA THR A 332 -15.14 6.85 -6.30
C THR A 332 -14.25 7.94 -5.70
N LEU A 333 -14.85 9.07 -5.29
CA LEU A 333 -14.27 10.12 -4.45
C LEU A 333 -13.36 9.61 -3.31
N ARG A 334 -13.63 8.42 -2.75
CA ARG A 334 -12.77 7.73 -1.77
C ARG A 334 -11.35 7.46 -2.28
N TYR A 335 -11.19 7.17 -3.58
CA TYR A 335 -9.89 7.02 -4.23
C TYR A 335 -9.11 8.34 -4.22
N GLY A 336 -9.78 9.47 -4.51
CA GLY A 336 -9.19 10.81 -4.47
C GLY A 336 -8.76 11.26 -3.07
N VAL A 337 -9.55 10.94 -2.04
CA VAL A 337 -9.19 11.26 -0.63
C VAL A 337 -8.05 10.37 -0.12
N GLY A 338 -8.10 9.07 -0.42
CA GLY A 338 -6.99 8.15 -0.11
C GLY A 338 -5.70 8.58 -0.79
N PHE A 339 -5.81 9.04 -2.03
CA PHE A 339 -4.73 9.57 -2.83
C PHE A 339 -4.06 10.80 -2.16
N LEU A 340 -4.83 11.84 -1.85
CA LEU A 340 -4.30 13.07 -1.22
C LEU A 340 -3.59 12.74 0.10
N ARG A 341 -4.17 11.84 0.90
CA ARG A 341 -3.58 11.37 2.15
C ARG A 341 -2.22 10.70 1.93
N VAL A 342 -2.08 9.82 0.93
CA VAL A 342 -0.79 9.17 0.65
C VAL A 342 0.25 10.18 0.22
N VAL A 343 -0.08 11.06 -0.72
CA VAL A 343 0.89 12.04 -1.21
C VAL A 343 1.37 12.98 -0.10
N LEU A 344 0.45 13.49 0.74
CA LEU A 344 0.83 14.30 1.89
C LEU A 344 1.69 13.53 2.90
N ARG A 345 1.35 12.27 3.18
CA ARG A 345 2.11 11.44 4.12
C ARG A 345 3.50 11.08 3.60
N SER A 346 3.60 10.77 2.31
CA SER A 346 4.87 10.51 1.64
C SER A 346 5.72 11.77 1.59
N TRP A 347 5.13 12.96 1.38
CA TRP A 347 5.83 14.24 1.43
C TRP A 347 6.37 14.59 2.83
N LEU A 348 5.57 14.32 3.88
CA LEU A 348 5.94 14.61 5.29
C LEU A 348 7.01 13.70 5.89
N ARG A 349 7.30 12.55 5.26
CA ARG A 349 8.41 11.66 5.62
C ARG A 349 9.70 12.12 4.95
#